data_AF-A0A0F3HHW3-F1
#
_entry.id   AF-A0A0F3HHW3-F1
#
_cell.length_a   1.000
_cell.length_b   1.000
_cell.length_c   1.000
_cell.angle_alpha   90.00
_cell.angle_beta   90.00
_cell.angle_gamma   90.00
#
_symmetry.space_group_name_H-M   'P 1'
#
loop_
_entity.id
_entity.type
_entity.pdbx_description
1 polymer ?
#
loop_
_entity_poly.entity_id
_entity_poly.type
_entity_poly.pdbx_seq_one_letter_code
_entity_poly.pdbx_strand_id
1 'polypeptide(L)'
;MKKLGIFIGVLLVTIISPFVVQFGWNEIVTTIIPVDKITVWQALGMDALLSFIWPVLSSKKESEEDYSYAVKSSISKIITCAFLIWLASLFI
;
A
#
# COMPACT_ATOMS: atom_id res chain seq x y z
N MET A 1 -23.58 -5.31 -16.42
CA MET A 1 -23.38 -6.04 -15.13
C MET A 1 -21.90 -6.19 -14.75
N LYS A 2 -21.00 -6.69 -15.62
CA LYS A 2 -19.56 -6.86 -15.27
C LYS A 2 -18.85 -5.58 -14.81
N LYS A 3 -19.08 -4.44 -15.48
CA LYS A 3 -18.45 -3.15 -15.12
C LYS A 3 -18.90 -2.60 -13.76
N LEU A 4 -20.14 -2.86 -13.36
CA LEU A 4 -20.69 -2.40 -12.09
C LEU A 4 -20.08 -3.16 -10.90
N GLY A 5 -19.92 -4.48 -11.04
CA GLY A 5 -19.25 -5.30 -10.02
C GLY A 5 -17.77 -4.93 -9.84
N ILE A 6 -17.06 -4.63 -10.93
CA ILE A 6 -15.68 -4.14 -10.86
C ILE A 6 -15.63 -2.78 -10.14
N PHE A 7 -16.55 -1.87 -10.46
CA PHE A 7 -16.58 -0.55 -9.83
C PHE A 7 -16.84 -0.63 -8.31
N ILE A 8 -17.78 -1.48 -7.91
CA ILE A 8 -18.09 -1.73 -6.49
C ILE A 8 -16.89 -2.40 -5.78
N GLY A 9 -16.23 -3.35 -6.43
CA GLY A 9 -15.05 -4.01 -5.89
C GLY A 9 -13.88 -3.06 -5.68
N VAL A 10 -13.61 -2.19 -6.65
CA VAL A 10 -12.57 -1.16 -6.54
C VAL A 10 -12.90 -0.20 -5.40
N LEU A 11 -14.15 0.28 -5.31
CA LEU A 11 -14.58 1.17 -4.25
C LEU A 11 -14.39 0.55 -2.85
N LEU A 12 -14.76 -0.72 -2.69
CA LEU A 12 -14.57 -1.45 -1.43
C LEU A 12 -13.09 -1.59 -1.06
N VAL A 13 -12.23 -1.95 -2.02
CA VAL A 13 -10.79 -2.07 -1.79
C VAL A 13 -10.19 -0.74 -1.40
N THR A 14 -10.54 0.35 -2.10
CA THR A 14 -10.03 1.69 -1.79
C THR A 14 -10.48 2.18 -0.42
N ILE A 15 -11.66 1.77 0.07
CA ILE A 15 -12.13 2.14 1.41
C ILE A 15 -11.46 1.28 2.48
N ILE A 16 -11.36 -0.04 2.29
CA ILE A 16 -10.86 -0.97 3.31
C ILE A 16 -9.34 -0.88 3.47
N SER A 17 -8.60 -0.70 2.37
CA SER A 17 -7.13 -0.69 2.36
C SER A 17 -6.52 0.32 3.36
N PRO A 18 -6.94 1.60 3.40
CA PRO A 18 -6.45 2.58 4.37
C PRO A 18 -6.64 2.16 5.83
N PHE A 19 -7.75 1.50 6.18
CA PHE A 19 -8.00 1.07 7.56
C PHE A 19 -7.06 -0.06 7.97
N VAL A 20 -6.77 -1.01 7.07
CA VAL A 20 -5.82 -2.10 7.33
C VAL A 20 -4.42 -1.54 7.55
N VAL A 21 -4.00 -0.60 6.70
CA VAL A 21 -2.69 0.07 6.80
C VAL A 21 -2.58 0.87 8.10
N GLN A 22 -3.63 1.64 8.45
CA GLN A 22 -3.66 2.39 9.70
C GLN A 22 -3.57 1.49 10.92
N PHE A 23 -4.33 0.38 10.95
CA PHE A 23 -4.30 -0.57 12.04
C PHE A 23 -2.92 -1.23 12.19
N GLY A 24 -2.34 -1.72 11.09
CA GLY A 24 -1.01 -2.32 11.10
C GLY A 24 0.05 -1.34 11.61
N TRP A 25 -0.03 -0.07 11.22
CA TRP A 25 0.89 0.94 11.73
C TRP A 25 0.69 1.21 13.23
N ASN A 26 -0.52 1.61 13.63
CA ASN A 26 -0.81 2.14 14.97
C ASN A 26 -0.83 1.10 16.09
N GLU A 27 -0.96 -0.18 15.76
CA GLU A 27 -1.01 -1.26 16.75
C GLU A 27 0.21 -2.19 16.67
N ILE A 28 0.80 -2.38 15.48
CA ILE A 28 1.95 -3.27 15.31
C ILE A 28 3.26 -2.47 15.26
N VAL A 29 3.37 -1.53 14.32
CA VAL A 29 4.65 -0.83 14.09
C VAL A 29 5.01 0.06 15.27
N THR A 30 4.07 0.85 15.79
CA THR A 30 4.33 1.73 16.94
C THR A 30 4.69 0.97 18.23
N THR A 31 4.36 -0.32 18.30
CA THR A 31 4.71 -1.20 19.43
C THR A 31 6.15 -1.72 19.31
N ILE A 32 6.65 -1.91 18.09
CA ILE A 32 8.01 -2.39 17.81
C ILE A 32 9.00 -1.23 17.79
N ILE A 33 8.62 -0.11 17.17
CA ILE A 33 9.45 1.08 16.99
C ILE A 33 8.62 2.27 17.51
N PRO A 34 9.15 3.09 18.44
CA PRO A 34 8.40 4.21 19.03
C PRO A 34 8.31 5.38 18.03
N VAL A 35 7.45 5.21 17.02
CA VAL A 35 7.09 6.22 16.02
C VAL A 35 5.65 6.67 16.21
N ASP A 36 5.30 7.82 15.65
CA ASP A 36 3.96 8.38 15.79
C ASP A 36 2.89 7.57 15.06
N LYS A 37 1.66 7.64 15.60
CA LYS A 37 0.48 7.06 14.98
C LYS A 37 0.09 7.84 13.73
N ILE A 38 -0.38 7.12 12.71
CA ILE A 38 -0.91 7.72 11.48
C ILE A 38 -2.44 7.78 11.49
N THR A 39 -2.95 8.80 10.81
CA THR A 39 -4.39 8.98 10.55
C THR A 39 -4.83 8.17 9.33
N VAL A 40 -6.14 7.91 9.22
CA VAL A 40 -6.75 7.26 8.04
C VAL A 40 -6.38 7.99 6.75
N TRP A 41 -6.33 9.33 6.78
CA TRP A 41 -6.01 10.15 5.60
C TRP A 41 -4.56 10.01 5.15
N GLN A 42 -3.63 9.84 6.09
CA GLN A 42 -2.22 9.57 5.77
C GLN A 42 -2.04 8.15 5.22
N ALA A 43 -2.73 7.17 5.81
CA ALA A 43 -2.75 5.80 5.28
C ALA A 43 -3.32 5.74 3.86
N LEU A 44 -4.42 6.46 3.59
CA LEU A 44 -5.04 6.57 2.25
C LEU A 44 -4.13 7.30 1.26
N GLY A 45 -3.54 8.43 1.65
CA GLY A 45 -2.61 9.18 0.82
C GLY A 45 -1.40 8.34 0.41
N MET A 46 -0.90 7.51 1.33
CA MET A 46 0.19 6.59 1.03
C MET A 46 -0.22 5.44 0.11
N ASP A 47 -1.37 4.80 0.33
CA ASP A 47 -1.87 3.73 -0.55
C ASP A 47 -2.06 4.23 -2.00
N ALA A 48 -2.54 5.47 -2.14
CA ALA A 48 -2.63 6.16 -3.42
C ALA A 48 -1.24 6.46 -4.01
N LEU A 49 -0.30 6.99 -3.24
CA LEU A 49 1.08 7.25 -3.70
C LEU A 49 1.79 5.97 -4.17
N LEU A 50 1.64 4.85 -3.45
CA LEU A 50 2.21 3.57 -3.86
C LEU A 50 1.57 3.03 -5.15
N SER A 51 0.28 3.28 -5.35
CA SER A 51 -0.42 2.96 -6.59
C SER A 51 0.07 3.82 -7.76
N PHE A 52 0.46 5.08 -7.52
CA PHE A 52 1.07 5.97 -8.52
C PHE A 52 2.51 5.61 -8.87
N ILE A 53 3.34 5.30 -7.87
CA ILE A 53 4.74 4.89 -8.08
C ILE A 53 4.77 3.54 -8.78
N TRP A 54 3.76 2.70 -8.54
CA TRP A 54 3.78 1.32 -8.97
C TRP A 54 2.42 0.88 -9.54
N PRO A 55 2.01 1.50 -10.65
CA PRO A 55 0.77 1.17 -11.33
C PRO A 55 0.84 -0.32 -11.67
N VAL A 56 -0.14 -1.05 -11.20
CA VAL A 56 -0.28 -2.51 -11.30
C VAL A 56 0.31 -3.01 -12.62
N LEU A 57 1.50 -3.62 -12.53
CA LEU A 57 2.14 -4.41 -13.57
C LEU A 57 1.20 -5.57 -13.91
N SER A 58 0.26 -5.34 -14.83
CA SER A 58 -0.72 -6.35 -15.25
C SER A 58 -0.93 -6.34 -16.76
N SER A 59 0.13 -6.14 -17.53
CA SER A 59 0.02 -6.35 -18.98
C SER A 59 1.29 -6.87 -19.61
N LYS A 60 1.87 -7.97 -19.10
CA LYS A 60 2.55 -8.94 -19.98
C LYS A 60 2.84 -10.26 -19.29
N LYS A 61 2.98 -11.26 -20.14
CA LYS A 61 2.77 -12.70 -19.96
C LYS A 61 3.75 -13.38 -19.00
N GLU A 62 3.22 -14.37 -18.31
CA GLU A 62 3.87 -15.43 -17.54
C GLU A 62 5.25 -15.87 -18.09
N SER A 63 6.31 -15.53 -17.35
CA SER A 63 7.63 -16.16 -17.41
C SER A 63 8.26 -16.16 -15.99
N GLU A 64 9.17 -17.08 -15.68
CA GLU A 64 9.79 -17.18 -14.35
C GLU A 64 10.58 -15.91 -13.95
N GLU A 65 11.07 -15.15 -14.94
CA GLU A 65 11.69 -13.83 -14.73
C GLU A 65 10.68 -12.79 -14.22
N ASP A 66 9.42 -12.83 -14.70
CA ASP A 66 8.34 -11.95 -14.24
C ASP A 66 7.93 -12.23 -12.81
N TYR A 67 8.03 -13.49 -12.33
CA TYR A 67 7.76 -13.80 -10.93
C TYR A 67 8.82 -13.17 -10.02
N SER A 68 10.10 -13.30 -10.38
CA SER A 68 11.20 -12.67 -9.63
C SER A 68 11.06 -11.14 -9.62
N TYR A 69 10.62 -10.56 -10.73
CA TYR A 69 10.38 -9.14 -10.87
C TYR A 69 9.16 -8.69 -10.05
N ALA A 70 8.06 -9.45 -10.08
CA ALA A 70 6.85 -9.18 -9.28
C ALA A 70 7.12 -9.26 -7.78
N VAL A 71 7.93 -10.23 -7.33
CA VAL A 71 8.36 -10.36 -5.93
C VAL A 71 9.26 -9.18 -5.54
N LYS A 72 10.28 -8.85 -6.35
CA LYS A 72 11.15 -7.69 -6.10
C LYS A 72 10.35 -6.39 -6.05
N SER A 73 9.42 -6.20 -6.98
CA SER A 73 8.49 -5.09 -7.05
C SER A 73 7.63 -5.01 -5.78
N SER A 74 7.06 -6.13 -5.34
CA SER A 74 6.21 -6.17 -4.14
C SER A 74 6.99 -5.87 -2.86
N ILE A 75 8.19 -6.43 -2.71
CA ILE A 75 9.09 -6.12 -1.59
C ILE A 75 9.51 -4.65 -1.64
N SER A 76 9.85 -4.12 -2.82
CA SER A 76 10.20 -2.72 -3.02
C SER A 76 9.04 -1.78 -2.65
N LYS A 77 7.79 -2.13 -2.98
CA LYS A 77 6.60 -1.40 -2.53
C LYS A 77 6.50 -1.36 -1.02
N ILE A 78 6.68 -2.50 -0.34
CA ILE A 78 6.63 -2.58 1.13
C ILE A 78 7.73 -1.75 1.78
N ILE A 79 8.97 -1.83 1.27
CA ILE A 79 10.11 -1.05 1.79
C ILE A 79 9.89 0.45 1.56
N THR A 80 9.46 0.84 0.36
CA THR A 80 9.18 2.25 0.02
C THR A 80 8.03 2.79 0.88
N CYS A 81 6.98 1.99 1.08
CA CYS A 81 5.87 2.28 1.99
C CYS A 81 6.39 2.54 3.41
N ALA A 82 7.10 1.57 3.99
CA ALA A 82 7.66 1.70 5.33
C ALA A 82 8.59 2.92 5.48
N PHE A 83 9.43 3.19 4.47
CA PHE A 83 10.32 4.35 4.44
C PHE A 83 9.55 5.68 4.39
N LEU A 84 8.51 5.78 3.55
CA LEU A 84 7.70 6.99 3.43
C LEU A 84 6.91 7.29 4.71
N ILE A 85 6.39 6.26 5.40
CA ILE A 85 5.69 6.49 6.67
C ILE A 85 6.67 6.90 7.75
N TRP A 86 7.82 6.24 7.82
CA TRP A 86 8.87 6.61 8.75
C TRP A 86 9.30 8.07 8.52
N LEU A 87 9.51 8.46 7.26
CA LEU A 87 9.86 9.83 6.89
C LEU A 87 8.74 10.82 7.24
N ALA A 88 7.47 10.48 6.96
CA ALA A 88 6.33 11.31 7.33
C ALA A 88 6.18 11.49 8.85
N SER A 89 6.53 10.48 9.65
CA SER A 89 6.52 10.57 11.12
C SER A 89 7.60 11.51 11.69
N LEU A 90 8.65 11.85 10.94
CA LEU A 90 9.68 12.80 11.39
C LEU A 90 9.25 14.27 11.27
N PHE A 91 8.20 14.57 10.49
CA PHE A 91 7.71 15.93 10.23
C PHE A 91 6.39 16.24 10.95
N ILE A 92 5.93 15.33 11.81
CA ILE A 92 4.78 15.45 12.71
C ILE A 92 5.30 15.46 14.14
#